data_AF-A0A9E5GI54-F1
#
_entry.id   AF-A0A9E5GI54-F1
#
_cell.length_a   1.000
_cell.length_b   1.000
_cell.length_c   1.000
_cell.angle_alpha   90.00
_cell.angle_beta   90.00
_cell.angle_gamma   90.00
#
_symmetry.space_group_name_H-M   'P 1'
#
loop_
_entity.id
_entity.type
_entity.pdbx_description
1 polymer ?
#
loop_
_entity_poly.entity_id
_entity_poly.type
_entity_poly.pdbx_seq_one_letter_code
_entity_poly.pdbx_strand_id
1 'polypeptide(L)'
;CIAILDINPVHKGHTLVISRTPYPTISECPAETLAHLMHVAKEADAKLRSTLGCQGTNIVINNGKASGQEVPHLHIHIIPRYDDDQQKFGFIKHPYADGEIAQYGKKLEF
;
A
#
# COMPACT_ATOMS: atom_id res chain seq x y z
N CYS A 1 -7.44 -10.97 9.30
CA CYS A 1 -7.41 -9.50 9.34
C CYS A 1 -8.79 -8.95 9.73
N ILE A 2 -8.98 -7.63 9.62
CA ILE A 2 -10.28 -6.98 9.41
C ILE A 2 -10.18 -6.11 8.15
N ALA A 3 -11.29 -5.93 7.42
CA ALA A 3 -11.38 -5.01 6.29
C ALA A 3 -12.51 -4.00 6.55
N ILE A 4 -12.23 -2.71 6.41
CA ILE A 4 -13.17 -1.61 6.63
C ILE A 4 -12.97 -0.52 5.59
N LEU A 5 -13.95 0.37 5.42
CA LEU A 5 -13.75 1.58 4.63
C LEU A 5 -12.96 2.63 5.43
N ASP A 6 -12.09 3.35 4.74
CA ASP A 6 -11.46 4.54 5.30
C ASP A 6 -12.52 5.64 5.47
N ILE A 7 -12.53 6.26 6.66
CA ILE A 7 -13.46 7.34 6.98
C ILE A 7 -13.13 8.63 6.23
N ASN A 8 -11.87 8.83 5.85
CA ASN A 8 -11.37 9.95 5.05
C ASN A 8 -10.83 9.40 3.72
N PRO A 9 -11.71 8.89 2.83
CA PRO A 9 -11.28 8.16 1.66
C PRO A 9 -10.61 9.08 0.63
N VAL A 10 -9.51 8.63 0.02
CA VAL A 10 -8.95 9.26 -1.19
C VAL A 10 -9.97 9.18 -2.33
N HIS A 11 -10.59 8.01 -2.51
CA HIS A 11 -11.74 7.80 -3.39
C HIS A 11 -12.79 6.91 -2.73
N LYS A 12 -14.06 7.08 -3.11
CA LYS A 12 -15.16 6.25 -2.60
C LYS A 12 -14.85 4.77 -2.88
N GLY A 13 -14.93 3.95 -1.83
CA GLY A 13 -14.48 2.55 -1.86
C GLY A 13 -13.07 2.33 -1.30
N HIS A 14 -12.33 3.39 -0.92
CA HIS A 14 -11.05 3.27 -0.23
C HIS A 14 -11.20 2.33 0.98
N THR A 15 -10.55 1.18 0.89
CA THR A 15 -10.65 0.08 1.84
C THR A 15 -9.33 -0.09 2.56
N LEU A 16 -9.40 -0.30 3.87
CA LEU A 16 -8.26 -0.64 4.73
C LEU A 16 -8.33 -2.12 5.09
N VAL A 17 -7.27 -2.88 4.82
CA VAL A 17 -7.07 -4.24 5.35
C VAL A 17 -6.07 -4.16 6.49
N ILE A 18 -6.51 -4.48 7.71
CA ILE A 18 -5.78 -4.20 8.95
C ILE A 18 -5.45 -5.52 9.65
N SER A 19 -4.22 -5.65 10.15
CA SER A 19 -3.86 -6.77 11.02
C SER A 19 -4.68 -6.73 12.31
N ARG A 20 -5.06 -7.90 12.85
CA ARG A 20 -5.78 -7.92 14.15
C ARG A 20 -4.83 -7.61 15.30
N THR A 21 -3.66 -8.23 15.28
CA THR A 21 -2.55 -7.89 16.17
C THR A 21 -1.92 -6.59 15.69
N PRO A 22 -1.64 -5.61 16.58
CA PRO A 22 -0.98 -4.38 16.20
C PRO A 22 0.50 -4.66 15.91
N TYR A 23 0.89 -4.50 14.65
CA TYR A 23 2.29 -4.47 14.21
C TYR A 23 2.56 -3.06 13.68
N PRO A 24 3.59 -2.33 14.14
CA PRO A 24 3.83 -0.98 13.64
C PRO A 24 4.16 -0.95 12.14
N THR A 25 4.95 -1.90 11.65
CA THR A 25 5.41 -1.96 10.26
C THR A 25 5.40 -3.38 9.69
N ILE A 26 5.64 -3.54 8.38
CA ILE A 26 5.70 -4.85 7.73
C ILE A 26 6.83 -5.74 8.28
N SER A 27 7.96 -5.15 8.70
CA SER A 27 9.12 -5.90 9.19
C SER A 27 8.88 -6.55 10.55
N GLU A 28 7.90 -6.05 11.30
CA GLU A 28 7.51 -6.59 12.61
C GLU A 28 6.35 -7.59 12.50
N CYS A 29 5.75 -7.72 11.31
CA CYS A 29 4.64 -8.63 11.05
C CYS A 29 5.17 -10.02 10.69
N PRO A 30 4.69 -11.11 11.33
CA PRO A 30 5.02 -12.47 10.92
C PRO A 30 4.66 -12.73 9.46
N ALA A 31 5.53 -13.46 8.74
CA ALA A 31 5.39 -13.69 7.31
C ALA A 31 4.04 -14.30 6.91
N GLU A 32 3.54 -15.27 7.67
CA GLU A 32 2.22 -15.89 7.43
C GLU A 32 1.07 -14.88 7.57
N THR A 33 1.16 -14.00 8.57
CA THR A 33 0.18 -12.93 8.76
C THR A 33 0.22 -11.96 7.59
N LEU A 34 1.40 -11.48 7.21
CA LEU A 34 1.58 -10.57 6.08
C LEU A 34 1.05 -11.18 4.77
N ALA A 35 1.35 -12.46 4.52
CA ALA A 35 0.83 -13.19 3.37
C ALA A 35 -0.70 -13.24 3.35
N HIS A 36 -1.33 -13.49 4.51
CA HIS A 36 -2.78 -13.44 4.64
C HIS A 36 -3.36 -12.03 4.39
N LEU A 37 -2.71 -10.96 4.88
CA LEU A 37 -3.15 -9.58 4.60
C LEU A 37 -3.12 -9.28 3.10
N MET A 38 -2.02 -9.65 2.42
CA MET A 38 -1.87 -9.44 0.98
C MET A 38 -2.85 -10.27 0.15
N HIS A 39 -3.17 -11.50 0.59
CA HIS A 39 -4.21 -12.30 -0.02
C HIS A 39 -5.57 -11.58 0.04
N VAL A 40 -5.94 -11.02 1.20
CA VAL A 40 -7.20 -10.27 1.34
C VAL A 40 -7.17 -8.96 0.53
N ALA A 41 -6.02 -8.28 0.45
CA ALA A 41 -5.88 -7.08 -0.38
C ALA A 41 -6.08 -7.38 -1.89
N LYS A 42 -5.60 -8.53 -2.37
CA LYS A 42 -5.86 -9.01 -3.75
C LYS A 42 -7.35 -9.23 -4.00
N GLU A 43 -8.07 -9.86 -3.07
CA GLU A 43 -9.52 -10.05 -3.19
C GLU A 43 -10.27 -8.71 -3.16
N ALA A 44 -9.82 -7.77 -2.34
CA ALA A 44 -10.37 -6.41 -2.28
C ALA A 44 -10.17 -5.64 -3.60
N ASP A 45 -8.98 -5.72 -4.23
CA ASP A 45 -8.74 -5.14 -5.57
C ASP A 45 -9.77 -5.63 -6.59
N ALA A 46 -9.88 -6.96 -6.72
CA ALA A 46 -10.79 -7.58 -7.69
C ALA A 46 -12.24 -7.18 -7.44
N LYS A 47 -12.65 -7.14 -6.16
CA LYS A 47 -14.01 -6.75 -5.77
C LYS A 47 -14.29 -5.28 -6.06
N LEU A 48 -13.36 -4.37 -5.76
CA LEU A 48 -13.54 -2.94 -6.01
C LEU A 48 -13.64 -2.65 -7.50
N ARG A 49 -12.74 -3.20 -8.33
CA ARG A 49 -12.78 -2.99 -9.78
C ARG A 49 -14.07 -3.52 -10.41
N SER A 50 -14.52 -4.72 -10.02
CA SER A 50 -15.75 -5.31 -10.56
C SER A 50 -17.03 -4.63 -10.06
N THR A 51 -17.03 -4.06 -8.85
CA THR A 51 -18.24 -3.49 -8.24
C THR A 51 -18.39 -1.99 -8.53
N LEU A 52 -17.28 -1.25 -8.56
CA LEU A 52 -17.26 0.21 -8.72
C LEU A 52 -16.91 0.66 -10.14
N GLY A 53 -16.45 -0.26 -11.00
CA GLY A 53 -16.05 0.07 -12.37
C GLY A 53 -14.80 0.95 -12.46
N CYS A 54 -13.97 0.98 -11.42
CA CYS A 54 -12.72 1.71 -11.43
C CYS A 54 -11.68 1.03 -12.34
N GLN A 55 -10.92 1.83 -13.08
CA GLN A 55 -9.95 1.35 -14.08
C GLN A 55 -8.68 0.79 -13.42
N GLY A 56 -8.40 1.18 -12.17
CA GLY A 56 -7.27 0.65 -11.41
C GLY A 56 -7.46 0.75 -9.90
N THR A 57 -6.43 0.31 -9.18
CA THR A 57 -6.30 0.53 -7.73
C THR A 57 -4.87 0.91 -7.38
N ASN A 58 -4.70 1.70 -6.32
CA ASN A 58 -3.43 1.79 -5.62
C ASN A 58 -3.47 0.89 -4.37
N ILE A 59 -2.48 0.01 -4.24
CA ILE A 59 -2.24 -0.79 -3.03
C ILE A 59 -1.06 -0.15 -2.30
N VAL A 60 -1.31 0.43 -1.12
CA VAL A 60 -0.31 1.24 -0.41
C VAL A 60 -0.14 0.76 1.02
N ILE A 61 1.12 0.60 1.44
CA ILE A 61 1.51 0.35 2.82
C ILE A 61 2.58 1.37 3.19
N ASN A 62 2.27 2.23 4.15
CA ASN A 62 3.22 3.22 4.66
C ASN A 62 3.95 2.65 5.88
N ASN A 63 5.27 2.50 5.79
CA ASN A 63 6.12 2.01 6.88
C ASN A 63 6.92 3.17 7.49
N GLY A 64 6.53 3.60 8.69
CA GLY A 64 7.14 4.69 9.43
C GLY A 64 6.63 6.07 9.00
N LYS A 65 6.72 7.04 9.92
CA LYS A 65 6.16 8.40 9.77
C LYS A 65 6.63 9.13 8.50
N ALA A 66 7.90 8.96 8.11
CA ALA A 66 8.46 9.60 6.92
C ALA A 66 7.81 9.14 5.60
N SER A 67 7.16 7.97 5.59
CA SER A 67 6.40 7.46 4.44
C SER A 67 4.94 7.94 4.41
N GLY A 68 4.51 8.77 5.37
CA GLY A 68 3.11 9.17 5.54
C GLY A 68 2.29 8.19 6.39
N GLN A 69 2.93 7.35 7.21
CA GLN A 69 2.22 6.53 8.18
C GLN A 69 1.78 7.40 9.38
N GLU A 70 0.46 7.56 9.54
CA GLU A 70 -0.11 8.33 10.66
C GLU A 70 -0.41 7.44 11.87
N VAL A 71 -0.92 6.23 11.62
CA VAL A 71 -1.25 5.24 12.67
C VAL A 71 -0.24 4.10 12.63
N PRO A 72 0.54 3.86 13.71
CA PRO A 72 1.55 2.80 13.79
C PRO A 72 0.89 1.44 14.06
N HIS A 73 -0.04 1.04 13.19
CA HIS A 73 -0.70 -0.26 13.18
C HIS A 73 -0.88 -0.65 11.71
N LEU A 74 -0.24 -1.74 11.28
CA LEU A 74 -0.20 -2.21 9.91
C LEU A 74 -1.59 -2.29 9.28
N HIS A 75 -1.79 -1.45 8.28
CA HIS A 75 -2.94 -1.42 7.41
C HIS A 75 -2.48 -1.27 5.95
N ILE A 76 -3.22 -1.92 5.06
CA ILE A 76 -3.03 -1.83 3.62
C ILE A 76 -4.18 -1.00 3.08
N HIS A 77 -3.86 0.09 2.39
CA HIS A 77 -4.81 0.88 1.64
C HIS A 77 -5.06 0.22 0.28
N ILE A 78 -6.33 0.07 -0.09
CA ILE A 78 -6.76 -0.30 -1.43
C ILE A 78 -7.67 0.83 -1.92
N ILE A 79 -7.12 1.65 -2.80
CA ILE A 79 -7.74 2.90 -3.26
C ILE A 79 -8.18 2.72 -4.70
N PRO A 80 -9.49 2.76 -5.03
CA PRO A 80 -9.94 2.72 -6.42
C PRO A 80 -9.50 3.97 -7.18
N ARG A 81 -9.11 3.81 -8.45
CA ARG A 81 -8.61 4.88 -9.34
C ARG A 81 -9.38 4.92 -10.64
N TYR A 82 -9.61 6.13 -11.14
CA TYR A 82 -10.29 6.38 -12.41
C TYR A 82 -9.41 7.24 -13.30
N ASP A 83 -9.50 7.04 -14.62
CA ASP A 83 -8.61 7.70 -15.59
C ASP A 83 -8.66 9.24 -15.51
N ASP A 84 -9.80 9.80 -15.10
CA ASP A 84 -10.08 11.23 -15.02
C ASP A 84 -10.21 11.76 -13.58
N ASP A 85 -9.75 11.00 -12.58
CA ASP A 85 -9.95 11.34 -11.16
C ASP A 85 -9.13 12.54 -10.63
N GLN A 86 -8.24 13.09 -11.47
CA GLN A 86 -7.31 14.18 -11.17
C GLN A 86 -6.39 13.93 -9.95
N GLN A 87 -6.42 12.73 -9.37
CA GLN A 87 -5.63 12.38 -8.20
C GLN A 87 -4.19 12.12 -8.62
N LYS A 88 -3.30 12.99 -8.15
CA LYS A 88 -1.87 12.89 -8.45
C LYS A 88 -1.19 11.97 -7.44
N PHE A 89 -0.61 10.88 -7.91
CA PHE A 89 0.30 10.05 -7.14
C PHE A 89 1.71 10.27 -7.69
N GLY A 90 2.48 11.15 -7.03
CA GLY A 90 3.73 11.67 -7.57
C GLY A 90 4.93 11.32 -6.70
N PHE A 91 5.91 10.66 -7.28
CA PHE A 91 7.25 10.56 -6.71
C PHE A 91 8.18 11.49 -7.47
N ILE A 92 8.96 12.29 -6.74
CA ILE A 92 10.08 13.00 -7.34
C ILE A 92 11.16 11.97 -7.64
N LYS A 93 11.52 11.83 -8.91
CA LYS A 93 12.56 10.89 -9.33
C LYS A 93 13.91 11.55 -9.15
N HIS A 94 14.80 10.86 -8.43
CA HIS A 94 16.20 11.24 -8.28
C HIS A 94 17.05 10.19 -9.00
N PRO A 95 17.63 10.50 -10.17
CA PRO A 95 18.41 9.54 -10.92
C PRO A 95 19.72 9.22 -10.19
N TYR A 96 20.20 7.99 -10.33
CA TYR A 96 21.53 7.59 -9.90
C TYR A 96 22.59 8.22 -10.82
N ALA A 97 23.74 8.57 -10.25
CA ALA A 97 24.94 8.88 -11.01
C ALA A 97 25.63 7.61 -11.54
N ASP A 98 26.62 7.80 -12.43
CA ASP A 98 27.37 6.70 -13.03
C ASP A 98 28.00 5.81 -11.95
N GLY A 99 27.68 4.51 -12.00
CA GLY A 99 28.18 3.50 -11.06
C GLY A 99 27.41 3.39 -9.72
N GLU A 100 26.56 4.36 -9.36
CA GLU A 100 25.83 4.32 -8.09
C GLU A 100 24.85 3.14 -8.01
N ILE A 101 24.19 2.78 -9.13
CA ILE A 101 23.28 1.63 -9.18
C ILE A 101 23.99 0.35 -8.70
N ALA A 102 25.20 0.07 -9.20
CA ALA A 102 25.96 -1.11 -8.82
C ALA A 102 26.40 -1.04 -7.35
N GLN A 103 26.79 0.15 -6.89
CA GLN A 103 27.16 0.37 -5.49
C GLN A 103 26.00 0.10 -4.53
N TYR A 104 24.81 0.64 -4.81
CA TYR A 104 23.62 0.40 -3.99
C TYR A 104 23.12 -1.04 -4.11
N GLY A 105 23.15 -1.63 -5.31
CA GLY A 105 22.76 -3.02 -5.54
C GLY A 105 23.53 -4.00 -4.66
N LYS A 106 24.85 -3.85 -4.55
CA LYS A 106 25.69 -4.69 -3.68
C LYS A 106 25.34 -4.54 -2.18
N LYS A 107 24.86 -3.38 -1.75
CA LYS A 107 24.51 -3.13 -0.34
C LYS A 107 23.12 -3.65 0.02
N LEU A 108 22.25 -3.85 -0.96
CA LEU A 108 20.84 -4.18 -0.80
C LEU A 108 20.50 -5.58 -1.34
N GLU A 109 21.48 -6.48 -1.34
CA GLU A 109 21.30 -7.89 -1.66
C GLU A 109 20.66 -8.62 -0.46
N PHE A 110 19.62 -9.40 -0.71
CA PHE A 110 18.85 -10.15 0.28
C PHE A 110 18.62 -11.59 -0.18
#